data_AF-A0A4Q5WNM1-F1
#
_entry.id   AF-A0A4Q5WNM1-F1
#
_cell.length_a   1.000
_cell.length_b   1.000
_cell.length_c   1.000
_cell.angle_alpha   90.00
_cell.angle_beta   90.00
_cell.angle_gamma   90.00
#
_symmetry.space_group_name_H-M   'P 1'
#
loop_
_entity.id
_entity.type
_entity.pdbx_description
1 polymer ?
#
loop_
_entity_poly.entity_id
_entity_poly.type
_entity_poly.pdbx_seq_one_letter_code
_entity_poly.pdbx_strand_id
1 'polypeptide(L)'
;MSQKTPRQFFKPLAIGAPEPFRDLPVRLERMIHFVPPHLEKVRAKVPEVAAKVDVVLANLEDAIPSDAKEAARAGALEIARTVDFKSTGTGFWSRVNCLNSPWFLDDVTELVTKAGDVLDVIMLPKVEGPWDIHYADQFVAQL
;
A
#
# COMPACT_ATOMS: atom_id res chain seq x y z
N MET A 1 18.22 1.04 20.58
CA MET A 1 17.64 0.90 19.22
C MET A 1 18.58 0.04 18.40
N SER A 2 18.16 -1.14 17.97
CA SER A 2 19.01 -2.01 17.15
C SER A 2 19.03 -1.48 15.72
N GLN A 3 20.17 -0.91 15.29
CA GLN A 3 20.40 -0.59 13.88
C GLN A 3 20.96 -1.83 13.18
N LYS A 4 20.35 -2.22 12.05
CA LYS A 4 20.90 -3.29 11.19
C LYS A 4 22.28 -2.85 10.68
N THR A 5 23.24 -3.78 10.62
CA THR A 5 24.53 -3.49 9.98
C THR A 5 24.35 -3.27 8.48
N PRO A 6 25.20 -2.49 7.79
CA PRO A 6 25.09 -2.29 6.34
C PRO A 6 25.03 -3.61 5.54
N ARG A 7 25.76 -4.65 6.00
CA ARG A 7 25.76 -5.99 5.39
C ARG A 7 24.44 -6.73 5.56
N GLN A 8 23.69 -6.47 6.63
CA GLN A 8 22.41 -7.12 6.93
C GLN A 8 21.20 -6.32 6.44
N PHE A 9 21.36 -5.00 6.21
CA PHE A 9 20.26 -4.10 5.87
C PHE A 9 19.51 -4.52 4.60
N PHE A 10 20.24 -4.95 3.57
CA PHE A 10 19.69 -5.38 2.28
C PHE A 10 19.44 -6.89 2.17
N LYS A 11 19.30 -7.61 3.30
CA LYS A 11 18.88 -9.02 3.25
C LYS A 11 17.36 -9.12 3.34
N PRO A 12 16.72 -10.02 2.57
CA PRO A 12 15.31 -10.31 2.77
C PRO A 12 15.06 -10.82 4.19
N LEU A 13 13.95 -10.42 4.79
CA LEU A 13 13.59 -10.76 6.17
C LEU A 13 12.81 -12.07 6.31
N ALA A 14 12.47 -12.73 5.20
CA ALA A 14 11.86 -14.04 5.17
C ALA A 14 12.39 -14.86 4.00
N ILE A 15 12.39 -16.18 4.15
CA ILE A 15 12.81 -17.10 3.10
C ILE A 15 11.80 -17.01 1.96
N GLY A 16 12.26 -16.66 0.75
CA GLY A 16 11.42 -16.51 -0.44
C GLY A 16 10.93 -15.08 -0.69
N ALA A 17 11.12 -14.16 0.27
CA ALA A 17 10.85 -12.74 0.02
C ALA A 17 11.80 -12.18 -1.05
N PRO A 18 11.36 -11.20 -1.85
CA PRO A 18 12.20 -10.57 -2.87
C PRO A 18 13.39 -9.83 -2.25
N GLU A 19 14.46 -9.67 -3.03
CA GLU A 19 15.62 -8.88 -2.62
C GLU A 19 15.22 -7.40 -2.43
N PRO A 20 15.57 -6.76 -1.30
CA PRO A 20 15.28 -5.35 -1.09
C PRO A 20 15.91 -4.45 -2.15
N PHE A 21 15.19 -3.40 -2.55
CA PHE A 21 15.73 -2.39 -3.46
C PHE A 21 16.95 -1.69 -2.86
N ARG A 22 17.95 -1.43 -3.72
CA ARG A 22 19.12 -0.61 -3.38
C ARG A 22 18.96 0.84 -3.81
N ASP A 23 18.19 1.05 -4.86
CA ASP A 23 17.82 2.33 -5.43
C ASP A 23 16.31 2.35 -5.63
N LEU A 24 15.67 3.49 -5.40
CA LEU A 24 14.24 3.65 -5.65
C LEU A 24 13.95 3.61 -7.16
N PRO A 25 12.83 2.98 -7.59
CA PRO A 25 12.40 3.07 -8.98
C PRO A 25 12.23 4.52 -9.43
N VAL A 26 12.75 4.87 -10.60
CA VAL A 26 12.60 6.22 -11.16
C VAL A 26 11.22 6.35 -11.82
N ARG A 27 10.30 7.04 -11.14
CA ARG A 27 8.94 7.33 -11.61
C ARG A 27 8.54 8.76 -11.23
N LEU A 28 7.51 9.29 -11.88
CA LEU A 28 6.91 10.56 -11.45
C LEU A 28 6.00 10.29 -10.24
N GLU A 29 6.10 11.13 -9.22
CA GLU A 29 5.34 11.02 -7.96
C GLU A 29 4.93 12.41 -7.44
N ARG A 30 4.62 13.35 -8.34
CA ARG A 30 4.35 14.76 -8.02
C ARG A 30 2.97 14.97 -7.40
N MET A 31 2.04 14.04 -7.66
CA MET A 31 0.67 14.05 -7.12
C MET A 31 0.27 12.65 -6.63
N ILE A 32 -0.05 12.55 -5.34
CA ILE A 32 -0.64 11.37 -4.72
C ILE A 32 -2.15 11.64 -4.55
N HIS A 33 -2.97 11.05 -5.42
CA HIS A 33 -4.41 11.26 -5.43
C HIS A 33 -5.13 10.25 -4.53
N PHE A 34 -5.63 10.70 -3.38
CA PHE A 34 -6.36 9.86 -2.43
C PHE A 34 -7.77 9.55 -2.93
N VAL A 35 -8.16 8.27 -2.91
CA VAL A 35 -9.51 7.82 -3.24
C VAL A 35 -10.12 7.02 -2.08
N PRO A 36 -11.36 7.31 -1.65
CA PRO A 36 -12.10 6.47 -0.69
C PRO A 36 -12.69 5.24 -1.41
N PRO A 37 -12.12 4.03 -1.25
CA PRO A 37 -12.48 2.92 -2.12
C PRO A 37 -13.85 2.33 -1.79
N HIS A 38 -14.45 2.61 -0.63
CA HIS A 38 -15.80 2.14 -0.32
C HIS A 38 -16.89 2.84 -1.18
N LEU A 39 -16.59 3.98 -1.80
CA LEU A 39 -17.54 4.72 -2.63
C LEU A 39 -17.50 4.25 -4.09
N GLU A 40 -18.52 3.50 -4.52
CA GLU A 40 -18.64 2.95 -5.88
C GLU A 40 -18.51 4.02 -6.97
N LYS A 41 -19.18 5.17 -6.80
CA LYS A 41 -19.12 6.30 -7.75
C LYS A 41 -17.70 6.86 -7.93
N VAL A 42 -16.84 6.72 -6.92
CA VAL A 42 -15.44 7.13 -7.00
C VAL A 42 -14.62 6.03 -7.67
N ARG A 43 -14.79 4.76 -7.26
CA ARG A 43 -14.11 3.61 -7.88
C ARG A 43 -14.30 3.56 -9.39
N ALA A 44 -15.54 3.77 -9.85
CA ALA A 44 -15.88 3.79 -11.27
C ALA A 44 -15.12 4.85 -12.10
N LYS A 45 -14.60 5.91 -11.46
CA LYS A 45 -13.83 6.98 -12.11
C LYS A 45 -12.33 6.76 -12.06
N VAL A 46 -11.83 5.82 -11.25
CA VAL A 46 -10.40 5.60 -11.06
C VAL A 46 -9.65 5.33 -12.37
N PRO A 47 -10.16 4.56 -13.36
CA PRO A 47 -9.48 4.40 -14.64
C PRO A 47 -9.18 5.73 -15.36
N GLU A 48 -10.13 6.67 -15.34
CA GLU A 48 -9.96 7.99 -15.96
C GLU A 48 -9.00 8.88 -15.15
N VAL A 49 -9.08 8.79 -13.82
CA VAL A 49 -8.19 9.54 -12.91
C VAL A 49 -6.75 9.06 -13.04
N ALA A 50 -6.51 7.75 -13.13
CA ALA A 50 -5.18 7.17 -13.25
C ALA A 50 -4.40 7.79 -14.42
N ALA A 51 -5.02 7.92 -15.60
CA ALA A 51 -4.39 8.54 -16.77
C ALA A 51 -4.00 10.03 -16.60
N LYS A 52 -4.37 10.68 -15.50
CA LYS A 52 -4.16 12.12 -15.25
C LYS A 52 -3.29 12.41 -14.02
N VAL A 53 -2.95 11.40 -13.22
CA VAL A 53 -2.20 11.56 -11.97
C VAL A 53 -0.98 10.67 -11.96
N ASP A 54 0.00 11.01 -11.13
CA ASP A 54 1.21 10.22 -11.02
C ASP A 54 0.99 8.98 -10.14
N VAL A 55 0.22 9.13 -9.06
CA VAL A 55 -0.11 8.06 -8.11
C VAL A 55 -1.59 8.11 -7.73
N VAL A 56 -2.25 6.96 -7.75
CA VAL A 56 -3.55 6.74 -7.10
C VAL A 56 -3.32 6.04 -5.77
N LEU A 57 -3.88 6.57 -4.69
CA LEU A 57 -3.77 5.98 -3.36
C LEU A 57 -5.15 5.58 -2.82
N ALA A 58 -5.36 4.29 -2.64
CA ALA A 58 -6.55 3.74 -1.98
C ALA A 58 -6.48 3.99 -0.46
N ASN A 59 -7.36 4.85 0.06
CA ASN A 59 -7.34 5.21 1.48
C ASN A 59 -8.23 4.28 2.31
N LEU A 60 -7.66 3.62 3.32
CA LEU A 60 -8.38 2.75 4.25
C LEU A 60 -8.52 3.35 5.66
N GLU A 61 -7.82 4.45 5.94
CA GLU A 61 -7.67 5.00 7.30
C GLU A 61 -8.61 6.19 7.58
N ASP A 62 -8.10 7.36 7.95
CA ASP A 62 -8.89 8.52 8.34
C ASP A 62 -9.79 8.95 7.17
N ALA A 63 -10.98 9.46 7.48
CA ALA A 63 -12.09 9.73 6.57
C ALA A 63 -12.80 8.49 5.97
N ILE A 64 -12.44 7.28 6.39
CA ILE A 64 -13.22 6.06 6.15
C ILE A 64 -13.97 5.70 7.44
N PRO A 65 -15.32 5.68 7.43
CA PRO A 65 -16.12 5.21 8.57
C PRO A 65 -15.72 3.81 9.04
N SER A 66 -15.82 3.53 10.34
CA SER A 66 -15.40 2.25 10.92
C SER A 66 -16.18 1.05 10.36
N ASP A 67 -17.46 1.23 10.07
CA ASP A 67 -18.35 0.24 9.44
C ASP A 67 -18.09 0.08 7.92
N ALA A 68 -17.32 0.99 7.32
CA ALA A 68 -16.94 0.94 5.91
C ALA A 68 -15.51 0.41 5.67
N LYS A 69 -14.78 -0.01 6.71
CA LYS A 69 -13.37 -0.43 6.61
C LYS A 69 -13.20 -1.66 5.72
N GLU A 70 -14.02 -2.70 5.94
CA GLU A 70 -14.00 -3.91 5.12
C GLU A 70 -14.41 -3.61 3.67
N ALA A 71 -15.45 -2.77 3.48
CA ALA A 71 -15.88 -2.34 2.15
C ALA A 71 -14.81 -1.51 1.42
N ALA A 72 -14.05 -0.69 2.14
CA ALA A 72 -12.93 0.07 1.59
C ALA A 72 -11.78 -0.86 1.18
N ARG A 73 -11.44 -1.86 2.00
CA ARG A 73 -10.43 -2.85 1.63
C ARG A 73 -10.84 -3.65 0.39
N ALA A 74 -12.08 -4.15 0.37
CA ALA A 74 -12.63 -4.84 -0.81
C ALA A 74 -12.62 -3.94 -2.06
N GLY A 75 -12.99 -2.66 -1.90
CA GLY A 75 -12.93 -1.68 -2.98
C GLY A 75 -11.51 -1.38 -3.48
N ALA A 76 -10.50 -1.39 -2.60
CA ALA A 76 -9.11 -1.23 -3.00
C ALA A 76 -8.62 -2.43 -3.83
N LEU A 77 -9.01 -3.65 -3.45
CA LEU A 77 -8.73 -4.86 -4.23
C LEU A 77 -9.47 -4.87 -5.57
N GLU A 78 -10.69 -4.35 -5.62
CA GLU A 78 -11.44 -4.19 -6.88
C GLU A 78 -10.72 -3.23 -7.82
N ILE A 79 -10.25 -2.07 -7.32
CA ILE A 79 -9.45 -1.12 -8.10
C ILE A 79 -8.19 -1.81 -8.63
N ALA A 80 -7.45 -2.50 -7.77
CA ALA A 80 -6.21 -3.19 -8.14
C ALA A 80 -6.41 -4.20 -9.29
N ARG A 81 -7.54 -4.92 -9.28
CA ARG A 81 -7.85 -5.94 -10.29
C ARG A 81 -8.38 -5.36 -11.61
N THR A 82 -9.04 -4.20 -11.56
CA THR A 82 -9.80 -3.68 -12.71
C THR A 82 -9.08 -2.55 -13.45
N VAL A 83 -8.14 -1.87 -12.80
CA VAL A 83 -7.42 -0.74 -13.38
C VAL A 83 -6.03 -1.18 -13.85
N ASP A 84 -5.74 -0.96 -15.13
CA ASP A 84 -4.42 -1.22 -15.70
C ASP A 84 -3.46 -0.03 -15.43
N PHE A 85 -2.88 -0.03 -14.23
CA PHE A 85 -1.90 0.96 -13.82
C PHE A 85 -0.61 0.92 -14.66
N LYS A 86 -0.26 -0.25 -15.21
CA LYS A 86 0.97 -0.42 -16.00
C LYS A 86 0.89 0.31 -17.33
N SER A 87 -0.25 0.26 -18.03
CA SER A 87 -0.40 0.98 -19.31
C SER A 87 -0.46 2.50 -19.16
N THR A 88 -0.92 3.01 -18.01
CA THR A 88 -0.95 4.44 -17.72
C THR A 88 0.35 4.97 -17.11
N GLY A 89 1.23 4.09 -16.63
CA GLY A 89 2.45 4.47 -15.91
C GLY A 89 2.19 5.09 -14.53
N THR A 90 0.97 4.91 -13.99
CA THR A 90 0.53 5.46 -12.70
C THR A 90 0.92 4.52 -11.58
N GLY A 91 1.45 5.04 -10.47
CA GLY A 91 1.69 4.24 -9.28
C GLY A 91 0.39 3.89 -8.54
N PHE A 92 0.27 2.65 -8.05
CA PHE A 92 -0.86 2.24 -7.21
C PHE A 92 -0.41 2.05 -5.76
N TRP A 93 -0.88 2.92 -4.89
CA TRP A 93 -0.53 2.95 -3.47
C TRP A 93 -1.75 2.65 -2.61
N SER A 94 -1.53 2.29 -1.34
CA SER A 94 -2.61 2.18 -0.35
C SER A 94 -2.18 2.75 0.99
N ARG A 95 -3.04 3.55 1.64
CA ARG A 95 -2.86 3.95 3.04
C ARG A 95 -3.70 3.05 3.93
N VAL A 96 -3.03 2.13 4.60
CA VAL A 96 -3.64 1.15 5.52
C VAL A 96 -4.02 1.80 6.85
N ASN A 97 -4.80 1.10 7.67
CA ASN A 97 -5.09 1.57 9.02
C ASN A 97 -3.83 1.57 9.93
N CYS A 98 -3.86 2.33 11.03
CA CYS A 98 -2.74 2.41 11.98
C CYS A 98 -2.50 1.08 12.72
N LEU A 99 -1.26 0.89 13.20
CA LEU A 99 -0.80 -0.37 13.81
C LEU A 99 -1.60 -0.81 15.05
N ASN A 100 -2.19 0.13 15.78
CA ASN A 100 -3.02 -0.13 16.96
C ASN A 100 -4.52 -0.31 16.64
N SER A 101 -4.89 -0.38 15.36
CA SER A 101 -6.26 -0.61 14.93
C SER A 101 -6.56 -2.11 14.75
N PRO A 102 -7.84 -2.52 14.79
CA PRO A 102 -8.23 -3.89 14.51
C PRO A 102 -8.14 -4.27 13.02
N TRP A 103 -7.87 -3.32 12.11
CA TRP A 103 -7.94 -3.55 10.66
C TRP A 103 -6.58 -3.72 9.97
N PHE A 104 -5.48 -3.25 10.58
CA PHE A 104 -4.16 -3.22 9.93
C PHE A 104 -3.70 -4.58 9.40
N LEU A 105 -3.85 -5.64 10.20
CA LEU A 105 -3.38 -6.98 9.83
C LEU A 105 -4.05 -7.47 8.54
N ASP A 106 -5.37 -7.37 8.47
CA ASP A 106 -6.12 -7.80 7.30
C ASP A 106 -5.88 -6.86 6.11
N ASP A 107 -5.76 -5.55 6.34
CA ASP A 107 -5.44 -4.58 5.28
C ASP A 107 -4.16 -4.98 4.55
N VAL A 108 -3.06 -5.19 5.28
CA VAL A 108 -1.76 -5.53 4.68
C VAL A 108 -1.79 -6.95 4.11
N THR A 109 -2.34 -7.93 4.84
CA THR A 109 -2.41 -9.33 4.39
C THR A 109 -3.15 -9.41 3.06
N GLU A 110 -4.34 -8.83 2.97
CA GLU A 110 -5.15 -8.94 1.76
C GLU A 110 -4.57 -8.12 0.60
N LEU A 111 -4.06 -6.92 0.85
CA LEU A 111 -3.45 -6.10 -0.20
C LEU A 111 -2.20 -6.77 -0.79
N VAL A 112 -1.30 -7.29 0.04
CA VAL A 112 -0.08 -7.95 -0.44
C VAL A 112 -0.40 -9.27 -1.14
N THR A 113 -1.22 -10.13 -0.53
CA THR A 113 -1.49 -11.47 -1.08
C THR A 113 -2.40 -11.47 -2.30
N LYS A 114 -3.26 -10.45 -2.47
CA LYS A 114 -4.27 -10.40 -3.55
C LYS A 114 -4.02 -9.30 -4.58
N ALA A 115 -3.13 -8.34 -4.32
CA ALA A 115 -2.81 -7.23 -5.21
C ALA A 115 -1.30 -6.87 -5.24
N GLY A 116 -0.43 -7.70 -4.65
CA GLY A 116 1.02 -7.42 -4.58
C GLY A 116 1.74 -7.36 -5.93
N ASP A 117 1.12 -7.81 -7.02
CA ASP A 117 1.65 -7.74 -8.39
C ASP A 117 1.46 -6.36 -9.05
N VAL A 118 0.61 -5.51 -8.46
CA VAL A 118 0.31 -4.15 -8.92
C VAL A 118 0.46 -3.08 -7.82
N LEU A 119 0.44 -3.47 -6.55
CA LEU A 119 0.65 -2.56 -5.42
C LEU A 119 2.12 -2.15 -5.32
N ASP A 120 2.40 -0.86 -5.50
CA ASP A 120 3.77 -0.33 -5.45
C ASP A 120 4.20 0.07 -4.03
N VAL A 121 3.32 0.71 -3.25
CA VAL A 121 3.67 1.28 -1.94
C VAL A 121 2.51 1.14 -0.93
N ILE A 122 2.88 0.76 0.30
CA ILE A 122 2.01 0.84 1.48
C ILE A 122 2.41 2.07 2.30
N MET A 123 1.47 2.99 2.47
CA MET A 123 1.61 4.15 3.36
C MET A 123 1.13 3.78 4.76
N LEU A 124 2.07 3.73 5.71
CA LEU A 124 1.78 3.45 7.12
C LEU A 124 1.50 4.76 7.88
N PRO A 125 0.29 4.97 8.43
CA PRO A 125 -0.02 6.19 9.16
C PRO A 125 0.49 6.13 10.60
N LYS A 126 0.60 7.31 11.23
CA LYS A 126 0.86 7.46 12.68
C LYS A 126 2.13 6.72 13.16
N VAL A 127 3.19 6.72 12.35
CA VAL A 127 4.50 6.18 12.73
C VAL A 127 5.10 7.04 13.85
N GLU A 128 5.43 6.40 14.97
CA GLU A 128 6.01 7.04 16.15
C GLU A 128 7.51 6.74 16.29
N GLY A 129 8.00 5.70 15.63
CA GLY A 129 9.43 5.38 15.64
C GLY A 129 9.84 4.24 14.73
N PRO A 130 11.14 3.88 14.76
CA PRO A 130 11.67 2.82 13.90
C PRO A 130 11.09 1.44 14.19
N TRP A 131 10.57 1.19 15.40
CA TRP A 131 9.94 -0.09 15.76
C TRP A 131 8.68 -0.38 14.93
N ASP A 132 7.93 0.64 14.53
CA ASP A 132 6.76 0.50 13.66
C ASP A 132 7.17 0.00 12.27
N ILE A 133 8.26 0.56 11.75
CA ILE A 133 8.84 0.14 10.47
C ILE A 133 9.40 -1.28 10.58
N HIS A 134 10.09 -1.63 11.67
CA HIS A 134 10.61 -2.99 11.87
C HIS A 134 9.49 -4.04 11.87
N TYR A 135 8.37 -3.73 12.51
CA TYR A 135 7.20 -4.61 12.52
C TYR A 135 6.60 -4.76 11.11
N ALA A 136 6.35 -3.65 10.42
CA ALA A 136 5.78 -3.68 9.07
C ALA A 136 6.71 -4.35 8.03
N ASP A 137 8.02 -4.06 8.07
CA ASP A 137 9.05 -4.65 7.19
C ASP A 137 9.09 -6.18 7.33
N GLN A 138 9.12 -6.69 8.57
CA GLN A 138 9.09 -8.13 8.82
C GLN A 138 7.76 -8.76 8.39
N PHE A 139 6.64 -8.10 8.68
CA PHE A 139 5.32 -8.64 8.37
C PHE A 139 5.08 -8.73 6.86
N VAL A 140 5.39 -7.67 6.11
CA VAL A 140 5.26 -7.66 4.64
C VAL A 140 6.15 -8.72 4.01
N ALA A 141 7.38 -8.92 4.50
CA ALA A 141 8.26 -9.95 3.97
C ALA A 141 7.74 -11.39 4.16
N GLN A 142 6.85 -11.62 5.14
CA GLN A 142 6.29 -12.95 5.41
C GLN A 142 5.05 -13.30 4.56
N LEU A 143 4.55 -12.35 3.78
CA LEU A 143 3.37 -12.47 2.92
C LEU A 143 3.77 -12.80 1.48
#